data_AF-A0A1G9XYU6-F1
#
_entry.id   AF-A0A1G9XYU6-F1
#
_cell.length_a   1.000
_cell.length_b   1.000
_cell.length_c   1.000
_cell.angle_alpha   90.00
_cell.angle_beta   90.00
_cell.angle_gamma   90.00
#
_symmetry.space_group_name_H-M   'P 1'
#
loop_
_entity.id
_entity.type
_entity.pdbx_description
1 polymer ?
#
loop_
_entity_poly.entity_id
_entity_poly.type
_entity_poly.pdbx_seq_one_letter_code
_entity_poly.pdbx_strand_id
1 'polypeptide(L)'
;MLFAKQRYRMQAEMLDFYSGKVSEFMNQLDQLGRERAHVLTKTQSWESKSKKTYQQIMSEAGSTHYSATGTGEQLKEALKREANRLRQFANELEMKEKLEGAKKLEEEKKNHSPR
;
A
#
# COMPACT_ATOMS: atom_id res chain seq x y z
N MET A 1 -7.18 6.57 25.62
CA MET A 1 -8.20 6.37 24.55
C MET A 1 -7.93 7.32 23.36
N LEU A 2 -7.81 8.65 23.60
CA LEU A 2 -7.34 9.64 22.60
C LEU A 2 -6.01 9.28 21.89
N PHE A 3 -4.97 8.91 22.64
CA PHE A 3 -3.65 8.54 22.09
C PHE A 3 -3.68 7.27 21.21
N ALA A 4 -4.58 6.34 21.48
CA ALA A 4 -4.70 5.11 20.70
C ALA A 4 -5.27 5.40 19.30
N LYS A 5 -6.30 6.27 19.21
CA LYS A 5 -6.89 6.70 17.94
C LYS A 5 -5.92 7.44 17.04
N GLN A 6 -5.20 8.42 17.60
CA GLN A 6 -4.17 9.16 16.85
C GLN A 6 -3.09 8.23 16.33
N ARG A 7 -2.68 7.22 17.13
CA ARG A 7 -1.73 6.20 16.69
C ARG A 7 -2.24 5.38 15.51
N TYR A 8 -3.49 4.91 15.55
CA TYR A 8 -4.07 4.15 14.43
C TYR A 8 -4.21 4.99 13.15
N ARG A 9 -4.57 6.28 13.27
CA ARG A 9 -4.61 7.20 12.12
C ARG A 9 -3.22 7.41 11.52
N MET A 10 -2.22 7.65 12.35
CA MET A 10 -0.83 7.82 11.92
C MET A 10 -0.28 6.55 11.24
N GLN A 11 -0.60 5.37 11.80
CA GLN A 11 -0.24 4.09 11.18
C GLN A 11 -0.91 3.90 9.81
N ALA A 12 -2.19 4.27 9.67
CA ALA A 12 -2.89 4.22 8.39
C ALA A 12 -2.26 5.15 7.34
N GLU A 13 -1.89 6.37 7.73
CA GLU A 13 -1.20 7.33 6.86
C GLU A 13 0.18 6.81 6.41
N MET A 14 0.95 6.20 7.32
CA MET A 14 2.20 5.54 6.99
C MET A 14 2.02 4.40 5.98
N LEU A 15 0.99 3.57 6.15
CA LEU A 15 0.71 2.47 5.21
C LEU A 15 0.31 3.00 3.83
N ASP A 16 -0.47 4.08 3.75
CA ASP A 16 -0.80 4.72 2.49
C ASP A 16 0.44 5.31 1.81
N PHE A 17 1.33 5.96 2.58
CA PHE A 17 2.62 6.43 2.06
C PHE A 17 3.45 5.29 1.46
N TYR A 18 3.56 4.15 2.16
CA TYR A 18 4.27 2.99 1.62
C TYR A 18 3.58 2.39 0.39
N SER A 19 2.24 2.39 0.32
CA SER A 19 1.52 1.95 -0.88
C SER A 19 1.84 2.83 -2.10
N GLY A 20 2.05 4.14 -1.87
CA GLY A 20 2.55 5.07 -2.87
C GLY A 20 3.95 4.70 -3.34
N LYS A 21 4.87 4.38 -2.41
CA LYS A 21 6.23 3.92 -2.75
C LYS A 21 6.26 2.62 -3.53
N VAL A 22 5.40 1.65 -3.19
CA VAL A 22 5.25 0.42 -3.98
C VAL A 22 4.81 0.75 -5.40
N SER A 23 3.86 1.67 -5.57
CA SER A 23 3.41 2.11 -6.90
C SER A 23 4.52 2.82 -7.69
N GLU A 24 5.32 3.68 -7.05
CA GLU A 24 6.49 4.31 -7.67
C GLU A 24 7.49 3.27 -8.19
N PHE A 25 7.84 2.27 -7.37
CA PHE A 25 8.78 1.22 -7.78
C PHE A 25 8.22 0.34 -8.89
N MET A 26 6.92 0.03 -8.88
CA MET A 26 6.28 -0.70 -9.97
C MET A 26 6.35 0.08 -11.29
N ASN A 27 6.12 1.40 -11.26
CA ASN A 27 6.24 2.24 -12.46
C ASN A 27 7.67 2.24 -13.01
N GLN A 28 8.68 2.27 -12.13
CA GLN A 28 10.09 2.16 -12.53
C GLN A 28 10.40 0.78 -13.14
N LEU A 29 9.88 -0.29 -12.55
CA LEU A 29 10.02 -1.64 -13.09
C LEU A 29 9.36 -1.77 -14.47
N ASP A 30 8.18 -1.18 -14.67
CA ASP A 30 7.48 -1.17 -15.95
C ASP A 30 8.28 -0.42 -17.02
N GLN A 31 8.91 0.70 -16.65
CA GLN A 31 9.82 1.42 -17.55
C GLN A 31 11.01 0.55 -17.96
N LEU A 32 11.68 -0.10 -17.00
CA LEU A 32 12.77 -1.03 -17.30
C LEU A 32 12.31 -2.19 -18.19
N GLY A 33 11.10 -2.71 -17.96
CA GLY A 33 10.48 -3.74 -18.79
C GLY A 33 10.31 -3.31 -20.25
N ARG A 34 9.86 -2.07 -20.48
CA ARG A 34 9.73 -1.48 -21.83
C ARG A 34 11.09 -1.24 -22.49
N GLU A 35 12.05 -0.69 -21.74
CA GLU A 35 13.42 -0.47 -22.23
C GLU A 35 14.07 -1.79 -22.65
N ARG A 36 13.92 -2.83 -21.84
CA ARG A 36 14.38 -4.20 -22.16
C ARG A 36 13.80 -4.70 -23.48
N ALA A 37 12.49 -4.55 -23.68
CA ALA A 37 11.82 -4.98 -24.91
C ALA A 37 12.35 -4.23 -26.14
N HIS A 38 12.60 -2.93 -25.99
CA HIS A 38 13.16 -2.09 -27.05
C HIS A 38 14.60 -2.46 -27.43
N VAL A 39 15.44 -2.79 -26.44
CA VAL A 39 16.81 -3.24 -26.74
C VAL A 39 16.77 -4.63 -27.39
N LEU A 40 15.92 -5.54 -26.91
CA LEU A 40 15.74 -6.87 -27.50
C LEU A 40 15.37 -6.80 -28.98
N THR A 41 14.45 -5.92 -29.38
CA THR A 41 14.06 -5.75 -30.79
C THR A 41 15.22 -5.24 -31.64
N LYS A 42 15.99 -4.26 -31.14
CA LYS A 42 17.20 -3.76 -31.84
C LYS A 42 18.28 -4.83 -32.02
N THR A 43 18.39 -5.77 -31.08
CA THR A 43 19.37 -6.87 -31.17
C THR A 43 18.95 -8.01 -32.10
N GLN A 44 17.76 -7.96 -32.72
CA GLN A 44 17.32 -9.01 -33.64
C GLN A 44 18.20 -9.12 -34.89
N SER A 45 18.73 -8.00 -35.39
CA SER A 45 19.67 -7.98 -36.54
C SER A 45 21.12 -8.34 -36.16
N TRP A 46 21.40 -8.61 -34.88
CA TRP A 46 22.73 -8.96 -34.44
C TRP A 46 23.10 -10.39 -34.87
N GLU A 47 24.20 -10.54 -35.61
CA GLU A 47 24.78 -11.83 -35.98
C GLU A 47 26.03 -12.10 -35.15
N SER A 48 25.85 -12.61 -33.93
CA SER A 48 26.95 -12.99 -33.02
C SER A 48 26.66 -14.31 -32.31
N LYS A 49 27.73 -15.06 -32.00
CA LYS A 49 27.66 -16.25 -31.14
C LYS A 49 27.11 -15.94 -29.74
N SER A 50 27.28 -14.71 -29.25
CA SER A 50 26.77 -14.25 -27.95
C SER A 50 25.27 -13.90 -27.94
N LYS A 51 24.62 -13.82 -29.11
CA LYS A 51 23.20 -13.44 -29.25
C LYS A 51 22.27 -14.33 -28.42
N LYS A 52 22.50 -15.66 -28.47
CA LYS A 52 21.68 -16.63 -27.74
C LYS A 52 21.75 -16.42 -26.23
N THR A 53 22.96 -16.25 -25.70
CA THR A 53 23.19 -15.97 -24.26
C THR A 53 22.53 -14.65 -23.86
N TYR A 54 22.67 -13.61 -24.68
CA TYR A 54 22.02 -12.33 -24.44
C TYR A 54 20.48 -12.45 -24.40
N GLN A 55 19.88 -13.13 -25.38
CA GLN A 55 18.44 -13.37 -25.43
C GLN A 55 17.95 -14.17 -24.22
N GLN A 56 18.73 -15.16 -23.75
CA GLN A 56 18.42 -15.92 -22.55
C GLN A 56 18.40 -15.02 -21.31
N ILE A 57 19.46 -14.25 -21.06
CA ILE A 57 19.53 -13.31 -19.91
C ILE A 57 18.35 -12.33 -19.94
N MET A 58 18.03 -11.79 -21.12
CA MET A 58 16.91 -10.88 -21.28
C MET A 58 15.55 -11.56 -21.08
N SER A 59 15.42 -12.84 -21.42
CA SER A 59 14.21 -13.62 -21.12
C SER A 59 14.05 -13.85 -19.61
N GLU A 60 15.13 -14.23 -18.93
CA GLU A 60 15.17 -14.41 -17.47
C GLU A 60 14.82 -13.10 -16.74
N ALA A 61 15.42 -11.97 -17.15
CA ALA A 61 15.08 -10.66 -16.62
C ALA A 61 13.60 -10.29 -16.83
N GLY A 62 13.00 -10.70 -17.95
CA GLY A 62 11.58 -10.52 -18.23
C GLY A 62 10.67 -11.32 -17.29
N SER A 63 11.00 -12.59 -17.04
CA SER A 63 10.30 -13.45 -16.08
C SER A 63 10.31 -12.85 -14.66
N THR A 64 11.47 -12.37 -14.22
CA THR A 64 11.62 -11.70 -12.92
C THR A 64 10.79 -10.43 -12.83
N HIS A 65 10.74 -9.62 -13.89
CA HIS A 65 9.91 -8.42 -13.95
C HIS A 65 8.42 -8.73 -13.72
N TYR A 66 7.84 -9.69 -14.45
CA TYR A 66 6.42 -10.04 -14.28
C TYR A 66 6.11 -10.55 -12.87
N SER A 67 7.03 -11.32 -12.28
CA SER A 67 6.89 -11.84 -10.92
C SER A 67 6.94 -10.71 -9.88
N ALA A 68 7.85 -9.74 -10.07
CA ALA A 68 7.97 -8.56 -9.22
C ALA A 68 6.75 -7.64 -9.33
N THR A 69 6.23 -7.40 -10.54
CA THR A 69 5.01 -6.60 -10.76
C THR A 69 3.80 -7.24 -10.08
N GLY A 70 3.60 -8.55 -10.21
CA GLY A 70 2.51 -9.25 -9.54
C GLY A 70 2.59 -9.18 -8.00
N THR A 71 3.79 -9.39 -7.45
CA THR A 71 4.02 -9.28 -6.00
C THR A 71 3.82 -7.85 -5.50
N GLY A 72 4.27 -6.85 -6.28
CA GLY A 72 4.08 -5.44 -5.97
C GLY A 72 2.61 -5.04 -5.90
N GLU A 73 1.80 -5.52 -6.85
CA GLU A 73 0.35 -5.24 -6.84
C GLU A 73 -0.34 -5.82 -5.61
N GLN A 74 0.00 -7.07 -5.26
CA GLN A 74 -0.53 -7.73 -4.06
C GLN A 74 -0.15 -6.97 -2.78
N LEU A 75 1.09 -6.51 -2.68
CA LEU A 75 1.58 -5.74 -1.54
C LEU A 75 0.88 -4.38 -1.46
N LYS A 76 0.74 -3.65 -2.57
CA LYS A 76 0.03 -2.37 -2.64
C LYS A 76 -1.40 -2.51 -2.12
N GLU A 77 -2.11 -3.53 -2.58
CA GLU A 77 -3.49 -3.79 -2.17
C GLU A 77 -3.58 -4.25 -0.71
N ALA A 78 -2.61 -5.03 -0.21
CA ALA A 78 -2.55 -5.39 1.21
C ALA A 78 -2.35 -4.16 2.11
N LEU A 79 -1.45 -3.24 1.74
CA LEU A 79 -1.18 -2.00 2.48
C LEU A 79 -2.42 -1.11 2.55
N LYS A 80 -3.12 -0.91 1.42
CA LYS A 80 -4.36 -0.13 1.36
C LYS A 80 -5.47 -0.74 2.21
N ARG A 81 -5.64 -2.07 2.16
CA ARG A 81 -6.64 -2.77 2.98
C ARG A 81 -6.37 -2.57 4.47
N GLU A 82 -5.13 -2.71 4.90
CA GLU A 82 -4.78 -2.53 6.32
C GLU A 82 -4.90 -1.06 6.75
N ALA A 83 -4.50 -0.09 5.90
CA ALA A 83 -4.73 1.32 6.17
C ALA A 83 -6.22 1.64 6.40
N ASN A 84 -7.10 1.10 5.56
CA ASN A 84 -8.54 1.25 5.70
C ASN A 84 -9.08 0.61 6.98
N ARG A 85 -8.58 -0.58 7.34
CA ARG A 85 -8.94 -1.26 8.60
C ARG A 85 -8.57 -0.42 9.82
N LEU A 86 -7.36 0.16 9.84
CA LEU A 86 -6.91 1.01 10.94
C LEU A 86 -7.74 2.30 11.06
N ARG A 87 -8.16 2.90 9.94
CA ARG A 87 -9.09 4.04 9.95
C ARG A 87 -10.45 3.68 10.53
N GLN A 88 -11.01 2.55 10.11
CA GLN A 88 -12.29 2.06 10.64
C GLN A 88 -12.19 1.85 12.16
N PHE A 89 -11.11 1.22 12.63
CA PHE A 89 -10.90 1.00 14.06
C PHE A 89 -10.76 2.31 14.84
N ALA A 90 -10.03 3.30 14.30
CA ALA A 90 -9.93 4.63 14.91
C ALA A 90 -11.30 5.33 15.01
N ASN A 91 -12.15 5.19 13.99
CA ASN A 91 -13.48 5.78 13.95
C ASN A 91 -14.44 5.09 14.93
N GLU A 92 -14.38 3.76 15.03
CA GLU A 92 -15.15 3.00 16.03
C GLU A 92 -14.82 3.41 17.46
N LEU A 93 -13.52 3.59 17.76
CA LEU A 93 -13.08 4.11 19.05
C LEU A 93 -13.61 5.53 19.31
N GLU A 94 -13.73 6.36 18.27
CA GLU A 94 -14.26 7.71 18.41
C GLU A 94 -15.74 7.70 18.73
N MET A 95 -16.51 6.83 18.06
CA MET A 95 -17.93 6.67 18.33
C MET A 95 -18.18 6.13 19.74
N LYS A 96 -17.40 5.14 20.19
CA LYS A 96 -17.50 4.63 21.57
C LYS A 96 -17.25 5.72 22.61
N GLU A 97 -16.20 6.52 22.44
CA GLU A 97 -15.92 7.63 23.35
C GLU A 97 -17.03 8.69 23.37
N LYS A 98 -17.62 9.02 22.21
CA LYS A 98 -18.76 9.96 22.14
C LYS A 98 -19.99 9.41 22.87
N LEU A 99 -20.30 8.13 22.69
CA LEU A 99 -21.42 7.47 23.36
C LEU A 99 -21.21 7.41 24.88
N GLU A 100 -20.01 7.08 25.33
CA GLU A 100 -19.65 7.08 26.76
C GLU A 100 -19.73 8.49 27.36
N GLY A 101 -19.23 9.51 26.65
CA GLY A 101 -19.32 10.91 27.07
C GLY A 101 -20.77 11.39 27.17
N ALA A 102 -21.61 11.04 26.19
CA ALA A 102 -23.03 11.39 26.20
C ALA A 102 -23.76 10.76 27.40
N LYS A 103 -23.49 9.48 27.70
CA LYS A 103 -24.08 8.77 28.86
C LYS A 103 -23.71 9.44 30.18
N LYS A 104 -22.43 9.81 30.36
CA LYS A 104 -21.97 10.50 31.58
C LYS A 104 -22.66 11.85 31.78
N LEU A 105 -22.81 12.64 30.70
CA LEU A 105 -23.49 13.93 30.76
C LEU A 105 -24.99 13.79 31.10
N GLU A 106 -25.65 12.72 30.65
CA GLU A 106 -27.04 12.44 31.04
C GLU A 106 -27.17 12.01 32.52
N GLU A 107 -26.23 11.22 33.03
CA GLU A 107 -26.18 10.83 34.45
C GLU A 107 -25.92 12.04 35.36
N GLU A 108 -25.01 12.93 34.98
CA GLU A 108 -24.75 14.18 35.71
C GLU A 108 -25.98 15.09 35.74
N LYS A 109 -26.70 15.22 34.62
CA LYS A 109 -27.97 16.00 34.58
C LYS A 109 -29.06 15.42 35.46
N LYS A 110 -29.17 14.09 35.58
CA LYS A 110 -30.15 13.44 36.46
C LYS A 110 -29.81 13.63 37.95
N ASN A 111 -28.54 13.68 38.30
CA ASN A 111 -28.07 13.82 39.68
C ASN A 111 -28.04 15.29 40.17
N HIS A 112 -28.14 16.28 39.28
CA HIS A 112 -28.13 17.71 39.61
C HIS A 112 -29.49 18.41 39.45
N SER A 113 -30.58 17.67 39.22
CA SER A 113 -31.93 18.23 39.20
C SER A 113 -32.40 18.48 40.65
N PRO A 114 -32.53 19.73 41.13
CA PRO A 114 -33.06 20.00 42.48
C PRO A 114 -34.54 19.64 42.51
N ARG A 115 -34.98 19.00 43.59
CA ARG A 115 -36.41 18.85 43.92
C ARG A 115 -37.02 20.18 44.30
#